data_AF-A0AAD8HFE0-F1
#
_entry.id   AF-A0AAD8HFE0-F1
#
_cell.length_a   1.000
_cell.length_b   1.000
_cell.length_c   1.000
_cell.angle_alpha   90.00
_cell.angle_beta   90.00
_cell.angle_gamma   90.00
#
_symmetry.space_group_name_H-M   'P 1'
#
loop_
_entity.id
_entity.type
_entity.pdbx_description
1 polymer ?
#
loop_
_entity_poly.entity_id
_entity_poly.type
_entity_poly.pdbx_seq_one_letter_code
_entity_poly.pdbx_strand_id
1 'polypeptide(L)'
;MRINKGRNEEEVQSLATFAKWVLDIGDGKIKSPSNPSVPMVEDDICIPKQFCNLHGINSVDEMIESNFPDLLDNFQNPKYLSERAILSPTNQTVGHVNSSIVEKLPGEMFSYFSIDTAEDFPVSRVTSPEGLRLFINDDMGNPTFITQNVVYKEVFYNVMK
;
A
#
# COMPACT_ATOMS: atom_id res chain seq x y z
N MET A 1 8.36 -3.43 -1.33
CA MET A 1 9.04 -4.51 -0.59
C MET A 1 10.20 -5.04 -1.44
N ARG A 2 11.39 -5.27 -0.87
CA ARG A 2 12.52 -5.89 -1.58
C ARG A 2 12.62 -7.36 -1.14
N ILE A 3 12.71 -8.29 -2.10
CA ILE A 3 12.77 -9.73 -1.84
C ILE A 3 14.23 -10.19 -1.98
N ASN A 4 14.73 -10.98 -1.03
CA ASN A 4 16.10 -11.50 -1.04
C ASN A 4 16.28 -12.60 -2.11
N LYS A 5 17.53 -12.90 -2.49
CA LYS A 5 17.83 -14.05 -3.36
C LYS A 5 17.65 -15.36 -2.60
N GLY A 6 16.97 -16.34 -3.23
CA GLY A 6 16.82 -17.69 -2.67
C GLY A 6 18.16 -18.41 -2.58
N ARG A 7 18.29 -19.28 -1.58
CA ARG A 7 19.53 -20.02 -1.28
C ARG A 7 19.62 -21.36 -2.01
N ASN A 8 18.50 -21.87 -2.50
CA ASN A 8 18.38 -23.11 -3.27
C ASN A 8 17.27 -22.97 -4.34
N GLU A 9 17.15 -23.94 -5.24
CA GLU A 9 16.19 -23.91 -6.35
C GLU A 9 14.73 -23.83 -5.88
N GLU A 10 14.38 -24.53 -4.79
CA GLU A 10 13.03 -24.51 -4.21
C GLU A 10 12.66 -23.12 -3.65
N GLU A 11 13.56 -22.49 -2.88
CA GLU A 11 13.39 -21.14 -2.37
C GLU A 11 13.29 -20.12 -3.52
N VAL A 12 14.14 -20.26 -4.55
CA VAL A 12 14.09 -19.37 -5.73
C VAL A 12 12.74 -19.48 -6.43
N GLN A 13 12.22 -20.70 -6.64
CA GLN A 13 10.93 -20.92 -7.28
C GLN A 13 9.77 -20.40 -6.43
N SER A 14 9.82 -20.61 -5.12
CA SER A 14 8.83 -20.10 -4.16
C SER A 14 8.81 -18.57 -4.14
N LEU A 15 9.99 -17.93 -4.07
CA LEU A 15 10.13 -16.48 -4.11
C LEU A 15 9.65 -15.88 -5.43
N ALA A 16 9.94 -16.53 -6.56
CA ALA A 16 9.44 -16.10 -7.87
C ALA A 16 7.91 -16.18 -7.94
N THR A 17 7.32 -17.23 -7.38
CA THR A 17 5.86 -17.40 -7.30
C THR A 17 5.22 -16.32 -6.42
N PHE A 18 5.80 -16.04 -5.26
CA PHE A 18 5.36 -14.97 -4.38
C PHE A 18 5.50 -13.59 -5.04
N ALA A 19 6.64 -13.29 -5.66
CA ALA A 19 6.88 -12.02 -6.34
C ALA A 19 5.87 -11.78 -7.47
N LYS A 20 5.57 -12.82 -8.25
CA LYS A 20 4.54 -12.76 -9.29
C LYS A 20 3.16 -12.48 -8.69
N TRP A 21 2.79 -13.15 -7.60
CA TRP A 21 1.51 -12.90 -6.93
C TRP A 21 1.40 -11.46 -6.41
N VAL A 22 2.44 -10.90 -5.81
CA VAL A 22 2.47 -9.50 -5.37
C VAL A 22 2.32 -8.53 -6.55
N LEU A 23 2.96 -8.82 -7.68
CA LEU A 23 2.81 -8.03 -8.91
C LEU A 23 1.38 -8.10 -9.46
N ASP A 24 0.79 -9.30 -9.50
CA ASP A 24 -0.58 -9.47 -9.98
C ASP A 24 -1.59 -8.74 -9.09
N ILE A 25 -1.33 -8.58 -7.78
CA ILE A 25 -2.12 -7.71 -6.89
C ILE A 25 -1.98 -6.25 -7.32
N GLY A 26 -0.74 -5.76 -7.47
CA GLY A 26 -0.48 -4.36 -7.83
C GLY A 26 -1.02 -3.97 -9.21
N ASP A 27 -1.04 -4.92 -10.15
CA ASP A 27 -1.59 -4.76 -11.49
C ASP A 27 -3.12 -4.93 -11.55
N GLY A 28 -3.80 -5.24 -10.43
CA GLY A 28 -5.24 -5.47 -10.40
C GLY A 28 -5.70 -6.73 -11.13
N LYS A 29 -4.82 -7.72 -11.30
CA LYS A 29 -5.10 -8.99 -12.01
C LYS A 29 -5.68 -10.07 -11.10
N ILE A 30 -5.57 -9.92 -9.78
CA ILE A 30 -6.18 -10.83 -8.82
C ILE A 30 -7.70 -10.61 -8.82
N LYS A 31 -8.41 -11.59 -9.37
CA LYS A 31 -9.87 -11.58 -9.39
C LYS A 31 -10.44 -11.88 -8.00
N SER A 32 -11.62 -11.33 -7.73
CA SER A 32 -12.42 -11.70 -6.57
C SER A 32 -12.73 -13.20 -6.59
N PRO A 33 -12.71 -13.89 -5.45
CA PRO A 33 -13.05 -15.30 -5.40
C PRO A 33 -14.51 -15.48 -5.80
N SER A 34 -14.75 -16.42 -6.72
CA SER A 34 -16.09 -16.79 -7.17
C SER A 34 -16.80 -17.65 -6.11
N ASN A 35 -17.02 -17.11 -4.91
CA ASN A 35 -17.76 -17.80 -3.87
C ASN A 35 -19.18 -17.22 -3.74
N PRO A 36 -20.23 -17.96 -4.14
CA PRO A 36 -21.61 -17.47 -4.10
C PRO A 36 -22.16 -17.24 -2.68
N SER A 37 -21.42 -17.65 -1.63
CA SER A 37 -21.85 -17.58 -0.23
C SER A 37 -21.44 -16.30 0.50
N VAL A 38 -20.59 -15.47 -0.10
CA VAL A 38 -20.12 -14.20 0.49
C VAL A 38 -20.61 -13.07 -0.42
N PRO A 39 -21.37 -12.07 0.08
CA PRO A 39 -21.66 -10.88 -0.69
C PRO A 39 -20.35 -10.12 -0.88
N MET A 40 -19.70 -10.30 -2.03
CA MET A 40 -18.42 -9.68 -2.36
C MET A 40 -18.65 -8.45 -3.23
N VAL A 41 -17.90 -7.39 -2.96
CA VAL A 41 -17.88 -6.18 -3.79
C VAL A 41 -16.89 -6.40 -4.93
N GLU A 42 -17.08 -5.75 -6.08
CA GLU A 42 -16.26 -5.96 -7.30
C GLU A 42 -14.74 -5.78 -7.08
N ASP A 43 -14.34 -5.10 -6.01
CA ASP A 43 -12.94 -4.80 -5.67
C ASP A 43 -12.31 -5.73 -4.62
N ASP A 44 -13.03 -6.75 -4.15
CA ASP A 44 -12.49 -7.66 -3.13
C ASP A 44 -11.41 -8.57 -3.73
N ILE A 45 -10.24 -8.62 -3.11
CA ILE A 45 -9.13 -9.51 -3.49
C ILE A 45 -8.98 -10.68 -2.52
N CYS A 46 -8.55 -11.82 -3.05
CA CYS A 46 -8.31 -13.02 -2.25
C CYS A 46 -6.85 -13.12 -1.81
N ILE A 47 -6.59 -12.98 -0.50
CA ILE A 47 -5.27 -13.22 0.08
C ILE A 47 -5.11 -14.72 0.41
N PRO A 48 -4.03 -15.38 -0.03
CA PRO A 48 -3.75 -16.77 0.31
C PRO A 48 -3.74 -17.00 1.81
N LYS A 49 -4.45 -18.04 2.27
CA LYS A 49 -4.67 -18.32 3.69
C LYS A 49 -3.36 -18.48 4.48
N GLN A 50 -2.28 -18.93 3.85
CA GLN A 50 -0.98 -19.07 4.53
C GLN A 50 -0.36 -17.73 4.96
N PHE A 51 -0.82 -16.59 4.41
CA PHE A 51 -0.38 -15.26 4.81
C PHE A 51 -1.33 -14.62 5.83
N CYS A 52 -2.44 -15.26 6.14
CA CYS A 52 -3.46 -14.73 7.04
C CYS A 52 -3.41 -15.48 8.37
N ASN A 53 -3.34 -14.74 9.47
CA ASN A 53 -3.60 -15.32 10.78
C ASN A 53 -5.12 -15.47 10.97
N LEU A 54 -5.65 -16.65 10.65
CA LEU A 54 -7.10 -16.96 10.71
C LEU A 54 -7.55 -17.60 12.02
N HIS A 55 -6.60 -17.95 12.90
CA HIS A 55 -6.86 -18.72 14.12
C HIS A 55 -6.49 -17.98 15.41
N GLY A 56 -5.79 -16.85 15.31
CA GLY A 56 -5.40 -16.00 16.44
C GLY A 56 -6.48 -15.00 16.87
N ILE A 57 -6.28 -14.41 18.05
CA ILE A 57 -7.05 -13.26 18.52
C ILE A 57 -6.68 -12.06 17.64
N ASN A 58 -7.67 -11.33 17.13
CA ASN A 58 -7.42 -10.11 16.35
C ASN A 58 -7.04 -8.94 17.27
N SER A 59 -5.84 -8.98 17.86
CA SER A 59 -5.28 -7.93 18.70
C SER A 59 -3.90 -7.50 18.20
N VAL A 60 -3.52 -6.25 18.50
CA VAL A 60 -2.19 -5.73 18.18
C VAL A 60 -1.10 -6.54 18.89
N ASP A 61 -1.34 -6.98 20.13
CA ASP A 61 -0.39 -7.80 20.88
C ASP A 61 -0.11 -9.14 20.21
N GLU A 62 -1.14 -9.86 19.77
CA GLU A 62 -1.00 -11.13 19.06
C GLU A 62 -0.24 -10.94 17.73
N MET A 63 -0.51 -9.85 17.00
CA MET A 63 0.22 -9.53 15.77
C MET A 63 1.71 -9.29 16.04
N ILE A 64 2.05 -8.63 17.14
CA ILE A 64 3.44 -8.38 17.52
C ILE A 64 4.11 -9.69 17.96
N GLU A 65 3.48 -10.46 18.85
CA GLU A 65 4.04 -11.69 19.43
C GLU A 65 4.23 -12.79 18.38
N SER A 66 3.24 -12.96 17.48
CA SER A 66 3.32 -13.98 16.42
C SER A 66 4.36 -13.66 15.34
N ASN A 67 4.57 -12.37 15.01
CA ASN A 67 5.54 -11.96 13.97
C ASN A 67 6.94 -11.66 14.53
N PHE A 68 7.06 -11.19 15.78
CA PHE A 68 8.31 -10.82 16.44
C PHE A 68 8.50 -11.60 17.77
N PRO A 69 8.64 -12.94 17.70
CA PRO A 69 8.95 -13.73 18.89
C PRO A 69 10.31 -13.31 19.46
N ASP A 70 10.37 -12.99 20.75
CA ASP A 70 11.58 -12.50 21.43
C ASP A 70 12.03 -11.10 20.98
N LEU A 71 11.07 -10.20 20.70
CA LEU A 71 11.33 -8.79 20.34
C LEU A 71 12.28 -8.10 21.36
N LEU A 72 12.06 -8.30 22.66
CA LEU A 72 12.85 -7.66 23.71
C LEU A 72 14.31 -8.12 23.75
N ASP A 73 14.59 -9.32 23.26
CA ASP A 73 15.95 -9.85 23.21
C ASP A 73 16.66 -9.48 21.90
N ASN A 74 15.89 -9.23 20.83
CA ASN A 74 16.42 -9.06 19.48
C ASN A 74 16.20 -7.66 18.87
N PHE A 75 15.63 -6.70 19.59
CA PHE A 75 15.36 -5.35 19.05
C PHE A 75 16.60 -4.59 18.58
N GLN A 76 17.79 -4.96 19.06
CA GLN A 76 19.05 -4.38 18.60
C GLN A 76 19.67 -5.12 17.40
N ASN A 77 19.10 -6.25 16.99
CA ASN A 77 19.60 -7.06 15.88
C ASN A 77 18.95 -6.63 14.56
N PRO A 78 19.69 -5.93 13.66
CA PRO A 78 19.10 -5.42 12.43
C PRO A 78 18.61 -6.53 11.50
N LYS A 79 19.30 -7.69 11.51
CA LYS A 79 18.94 -8.83 10.68
C LYS A 79 17.58 -9.41 11.12
N TYR A 80 17.41 -9.61 12.42
CA TYR A 80 16.16 -10.09 13.00
C TYR A 80 14.97 -9.21 12.61
N LEU A 81 15.13 -7.89 12.73
CA LEU A 81 14.09 -6.91 12.38
C LEU A 81 13.83 -6.87 10.87
N SER A 82 14.87 -6.91 10.04
CA SER A 82 14.74 -6.79 8.58
C SER A 82 14.03 -7.96 7.89
N GLU A 83 14.00 -9.13 8.53
CA GLU A 83 13.39 -10.34 7.99
C GLU A 83 11.88 -10.44 8.31
N ARG A 84 11.32 -9.50 9.07
CA ARG A 84 9.94 -9.54 9.59
C ARG A 84 9.18 -8.28 9.21
N ALA A 85 7.88 -8.44 8.91
CA ALA A 85 6.99 -7.34 8.61
C ALA A 85 5.55 -7.69 8.99
N ILE A 86 4.80 -6.68 9.43
CA ILE A 86 3.34 -6.73 9.58
C ILE A 86 2.76 -5.83 8.49
N LEU A 87 1.88 -6.38 7.67
CA LEU A 87 1.19 -5.65 6.61
C LEU A 87 -0.26 -5.41 7.02
N SER A 88 -0.74 -4.18 6.86
CA SER A 88 -2.13 -3.83 7.13
C SER A 88 -2.71 -3.02 5.96
N PRO A 89 -4.01 -3.18 5.62
CA PRO A 89 -4.65 -2.39 4.59
C PRO A 89 -4.71 -0.89 4.88
N THR A 90 -4.66 -0.48 6.15
CA THR A 90 -4.81 0.94 6.54
C THR A 90 -3.61 1.47 7.31
N ASN A 91 -3.23 2.72 7.03
CA ASN A 91 -2.16 3.41 7.76
C ASN A 91 -2.50 3.64 9.23
N GLN A 92 -3.79 3.74 9.59
CA GLN A 92 -4.21 3.88 10.99
C GLN A 92 -3.81 2.64 11.80
N THR A 93 -4.11 1.44 11.30
CA THR A 93 -3.70 0.19 11.96
C THR A 93 -2.18 0.06 12.01
N VAL A 94 -1.46 0.44 10.94
CA VAL A 94 0.02 0.49 10.94
C VAL A 94 0.52 1.41 12.06
N GLY A 95 -0.06 2.59 12.21
CA GLY A 95 0.29 3.54 13.26
C GLY A 95 0.11 2.94 14.66
N HIS A 96 -1.04 2.31 14.92
CA HIS A 96 -1.29 1.67 16.21
C HIS A 96 -0.27 0.56 16.52
N VAL A 97 0.00 -0.33 15.56
CA VAL A 97 0.97 -1.42 15.73
C VAL A 97 2.38 -0.86 15.98
N ASN A 98 2.80 0.13 15.20
CA ASN A 98 4.12 0.74 15.34
C ASN A 98 4.28 1.40 16.72
N SER A 99 3.28 2.14 17.20
CA SER A 99 3.32 2.73 18.55
C SER A 99 3.43 1.65 19.62
N SER A 100 2.62 0.58 19.54
CA SER A 100 2.68 -0.52 20.50
C SER A 100 4.02 -1.27 20.49
N ILE A 101 4.68 -1.41 19.33
CA ILE A 101 6.04 -1.96 19.27
C ILE A 101 7.03 -1.04 20.00
N VAL A 102 7.01 0.26 19.69
CA VAL A 102 7.94 1.23 20.28
C VAL A 102 7.75 1.35 21.80
N GLU A 103 6.51 1.33 22.29
CA GLU A 103 6.19 1.35 23.72
C GLU A 103 6.70 0.13 24.49
N LYS A 104 6.82 -1.03 23.83
CA LYS A 104 7.37 -2.25 24.44
C LYS A 104 8.90 -2.22 24.54
N LEU A 105 9.59 -1.43 23.71
CA LEU A 105 11.04 -1.42 23.67
C LEU A 105 11.64 -0.72 24.91
N PRO A 106 12.68 -1.29 25.52
CA PRO A 106 13.37 -0.63 26.63
C PRO A 106 14.20 0.55 26.11
N GLY A 107 14.08 1.71 26.77
CA GLY A 107 14.88 2.89 26.46
C GLY A 107 14.08 4.19 26.55
N GLU A 108 14.74 5.30 26.22
CA GLU A 108 14.10 6.61 26.11
C GLU A 108 13.44 6.78 24.74
N MET A 109 12.23 7.35 24.72
CA MET A 109 11.50 7.65 23.49
C MET A 109 11.89 9.04 22.98
N PHE A 110 12.23 9.11 21.69
CA PHE A 110 12.52 10.38 21.02
C PHE A 110 11.56 10.57 19.84
N SER A 111 10.98 11.77 19.74
CA SER A 111 10.19 12.19 18.59
C SER A 111 11.05 13.07 17.68
N TYR A 112 11.14 12.69 16.41
CA TYR A 112 11.81 13.46 15.36
C TYR A 112 10.74 14.10 14.48
N PHE A 113 10.73 15.43 14.40
CA PHE A 113 9.80 16.17 13.56
C PHE A 113 10.42 16.36 12.16
N SER A 114 9.64 16.15 11.10
CA SER A 114 10.09 16.48 9.74
C SER A 114 10.30 17.99 9.62
N ILE A 115 11.27 18.37 8.77
CA ILE A 115 11.45 19.76 8.34
C ILE A 115 11.04 19.83 6.87
N ASP A 116 9.79 20.19 6.63
CA ASP A 116 9.26 20.35 5.28
C ASP A 116 9.44 21.81 4.84
N THR A 117 10.30 22.03 3.84
CA THR A 117 10.50 23.34 3.23
C THR A 117 9.78 23.34 1.88
N ALA A 118 8.71 24.11 1.75
CA ALA A 118 8.09 24.36 0.45
C ALA A 118 8.86 25.49 -0.25
N GLU A 119 9.66 25.16 -1.26
CA GLU A 119 10.23 26.17 -2.14
C GLU A 119 9.16 26.64 -3.15
N ASP A 120 8.76 27.91 -3.07
CA ASP A 120 7.88 28.58 -4.02
C ASP A 120 8.60 28.89 -5.37
N PHE A 121 9.15 27.87 -6.05
CA PHE A 121 9.65 28.02 -7.41
C PHE A 121 8.67 27.43 -8.43
N PRO A 122 7.88 28.27 -9.13
CA PRO A 122 6.99 27.80 -10.18
C PRO A 122 7.79 27.53 -11.46
N VAL A 123 8.30 26.30 -11.60
CA VAL A 123 8.91 25.84 -12.84
C VAL A 123 7.79 25.47 -13.82
N SER A 124 7.71 26.20 -14.93
CA SER A 124 6.77 26.05 -16.06
C SER A 124 5.34 26.59 -15.84
N ARG A 125 5.17 27.89 -16.02
CA ARG A 125 3.88 28.47 -16.40
C ARG A 125 3.80 28.55 -17.92
N VAL A 126 2.80 27.91 -18.51
CA VAL A 126 2.27 28.38 -19.80
C VAL A 126 1.75 29.79 -19.56
N THR A 127 2.49 30.80 -20.00
CA THR A 127 2.17 32.21 -19.71
C THR A 127 1.13 32.81 -20.65
N SER A 128 0.78 32.10 -21.73
CA SER A 128 -0.27 32.51 -22.67
C SER A 128 -0.99 31.28 -23.23
N PRO A 129 -2.33 31.34 -23.41
CA PRO A 129 -3.08 30.30 -24.12
C PRO A 129 -2.85 30.35 -25.65
N GLU A 130 -2.16 31.37 -26.16
CA GLU A 130 -1.85 31.54 -27.58
C GLU A 130 -0.83 30.49 -28.04
N GLY A 131 -1.35 29.31 -28.40
CA GLY A 131 -0.56 28.15 -28.79
C GLY A 131 -1.14 26.84 -28.28
N LEU A 132 -2.05 26.88 -27.30
CA LEU A 132 -2.78 25.70 -26.87
C LEU A 132 -3.81 25.30 -27.95
N ARG A 133 -3.75 24.02 -28.36
CA ARG A 133 -4.70 23.40 -29.27
C ARG A 133 -5.12 22.06 -28.68
N LEU A 134 -6.43 21.90 -28.47
CA LEU A 134 -7.05 20.65 -28.04
C LEU A 134 -7.65 19.98 -29.27
N PHE A 135 -7.28 18.72 -29.52
CA PHE A 135 -7.85 17.90 -30.57
C PHE A 135 -8.69 16.82 -29.91
N ILE A 136 -10.01 16.97 -29.95
CA ILE A 136 -10.97 16.02 -29.39
C ILE A 136 -11.78 15.47 -30.56
N ASN A 137 -11.98 14.15 -30.61
CA ASN A 137 -12.85 13.51 -31.59
C ASN A 137 -13.99 12.79 -30.87
N ASP A 138 -15.16 12.71 -31.49
CA ASP A 138 -16.27 11.89 -31.01
C ASP A 138 -16.03 10.40 -31.30
N ASP A 139 -16.95 9.53 -30.85
CA ASP A 139 -16.86 8.08 -31.03
C ASP A 139 -16.93 7.66 -32.51
N MET A 140 -17.35 8.56 -33.41
CA MET A 140 -17.36 8.35 -34.87
C MET A 140 -16.08 8.89 -35.55
N GLY A 141 -15.14 9.45 -34.78
CA GLY A 141 -13.88 10.00 -35.26
C GLY A 141 -13.97 11.43 -35.81
N ASN A 142 -15.10 12.11 -35.65
CA ASN A 142 -15.25 13.50 -36.09
C ASN A 142 -14.74 14.48 -35.02
N PRO A 143 -14.08 15.58 -35.41
CA PRO A 143 -13.65 16.61 -34.46
C PRO A 143 -14.83 17.17 -33.66
N THR A 144 -14.66 17.25 -32.34
CA THR A 144 -15.66 17.75 -31.38
C THR A 144 -15.01 18.65 -30.34
N PHE A 145 -15.84 19.33 -29.54
CA PHE A 145 -15.42 20.15 -28.39
C PHE A 145 -15.97 19.60 -27.06
N ILE A 146 -16.53 18.39 -27.07
CA ILE A 146 -17.17 17.73 -25.94
C ILE A 146 -16.37 16.48 -25.59
N THR A 147 -16.00 16.32 -24.30
CA THR A 147 -15.35 15.11 -23.78
C THR A 147 -15.93 14.76 -22.40
N GLN A 148 -15.93 13.48 -22.04
CA GLN A 148 -16.37 13.02 -20.73
C GLN A 148 -15.27 13.26 -19.68
N ASN A 149 -15.63 13.81 -18.52
CA ASN A 149 -14.71 13.87 -17.39
C ASN A 149 -14.55 12.46 -16.78
N VAL A 150 -13.37 11.86 -16.97
CA VAL A 150 -13.04 10.51 -16.48
C VAL A 150 -12.36 10.52 -15.10
N VAL A 151 -12.05 11.69 -14.52
CA VAL A 151 -11.40 11.77 -13.21
C VAL A 151 -12.17 12.69 -12.27
N TYR A 152 -12.34 12.21 -11.02
CA TYR A 152 -12.88 12.89 -9.85
C TYR A 152 -14.42 13.04 -9.78
N LYS A 153 -15.08 12.02 -9.22
CA LYS A 153 -16.38 12.20 -8.55
C LYS A 153 -16.26 12.46 -7.04
N GLU A 154 -15.08 12.33 -6.42
CA GLU A 154 -14.99 12.25 -4.95
C GLU A 154 -14.30 13.41 -4.22
N VAL A 155 -13.77 14.46 -4.87
CA VAL A 155 -12.88 15.42 -4.15
C VAL A 155 -13.52 16.77 -3.77
N PHE A 156 -14.72 17.12 -4.24
CA PHE A 156 -15.26 18.48 -4.00
C PHE A 156 -16.45 18.60 -3.04
N TYR A 157 -16.75 17.59 -2.21
CA TYR A 157 -17.76 17.76 -1.16
C TYR A 157 -17.27 18.43 0.14
N ASN A 158 -15.95 18.61 0.33
CA ASN A 158 -15.42 19.11 1.61
C ASN A 158 -14.61 20.42 1.55
N VAL A 159 -14.64 21.15 0.44
CA VAL A 159 -13.99 22.48 0.38
C VAL A 159 -14.95 23.51 -0.19
N MET A 160 -15.85 23.97 0.70
CA MET A 160 -16.45 25.31 0.82
C MET A 160 -17.94 25.19 1.21
N LYS A 161 -18.21 25.35 2.50
CA LYS A 161 -19.34 26.19 2.93
C LYS A 161 -18.97 27.65 2.69
#